data_AF-A0A1H7IQZ5-F1
#
_entry.id   AF-A0A1H7IQZ5-F1
#
_cell.length_a   1.000
_cell.length_b   1.000
_cell.length_c   1.000
_cell.angle_alpha   90.00
_cell.angle_beta   90.00
_cell.angle_gamma   90.00
#
_symmetry.space_group_name_H-M   'P 1'
#
loop_
_entity.id
_entity.type
_entity.pdbx_description
1 polymer ?
#
loop_
_entity_poly.entity_id
_entity_poly.type
_entity_poly.pdbx_seq_one_letter_code
_entity_poly.pdbx_strand_id
1 'polypeptide(L)'
;MENNIQNNALYIPAKWFPTQGQWQSQLTVLSDEDVGKLFKAALNYLNSGICPEFENTLLDFAFIPIKAEIEASQKAFTAKREGGKKGGQKRGGSKKTKE
;
A
#
# COMPACT_ATOMS: atom_id res chain seq x y z
N MET A 1 33.05 -5.68 -9.98
CA MET A 1 32.58 -4.54 -9.18
C MET A 1 32.26 -3.41 -10.14
N GLU A 2 31.01 -3.30 -10.58
CA GLU A 2 30.55 -2.12 -11.30
C GLU A 2 29.26 -1.67 -10.64
N ASN A 3 29.42 -0.70 -9.73
CA ASN A 3 28.34 0.05 -9.12
C ASN A 3 27.72 0.94 -10.20
N ASN A 4 26.70 0.43 -10.89
CA ASN A 4 25.88 1.26 -11.78
C ASN A 4 24.78 1.96 -10.97
N ILE A 5 25.19 2.89 -10.12
CA ILE A 5 24.32 3.83 -9.40
C ILE A 5 24.22 5.09 -10.27
N GLN A 6 23.64 4.98 -11.47
CA GLN A 6 23.42 6.14 -12.35
C GLN A 6 21.98 6.10 -12.88
N ASN A 7 21.05 6.63 -12.08
CA ASN A 7 19.93 7.49 -12.49
C ASN A 7 19.05 7.79 -11.26
N ASN A 8 19.57 8.60 -10.35
CA ASN A 8 18.79 9.13 -9.22
C ASN A 8 17.99 10.36 -9.69
N ALA A 9 17.16 10.19 -10.73
CA ALA A 9 15.98 11.03 -10.83
C ALA A 9 15.18 10.70 -9.56
N LEU A 10 14.99 11.68 -8.67
CA LEU A 10 14.20 11.54 -7.45
C LEU A 10 12.89 10.84 -7.80
N TYR A 11 12.84 9.52 -7.61
CA TYR A 11 11.66 8.73 -7.90
C TYR A 11 10.69 9.08 -6.78
N ILE A 12 9.74 9.96 -7.10
CA ILE A 12 8.66 10.32 -6.20
C ILE A 12 7.58 9.26 -6.45
N PRO A 13 7.41 8.27 -5.56
CA PRO A 13 6.37 7.26 -5.73
C PRO A 13 5.02 7.95 -5.85
N ALA A 14 4.15 7.39 -6.68
CA ALA A 14 2.83 7.97 -6.92
C ALA A 14 2.10 8.15 -5.58
N LYS A 15 1.67 9.39 -5.28
CA LYS A 15 1.03 9.80 -4.01
C LYS A 15 -0.15 8.94 -3.55
N TRP A 16 -0.74 8.14 -4.43
CA TRP A 16 -1.89 7.28 -4.15
C TRP A 16 -1.49 5.88 -3.67
N PHE A 17 -0.27 5.42 -3.97
CA PHE A 17 0.26 4.14 -3.51
C PHE A 17 1.31 4.47 -2.45
N PRO A 18 1.01 4.32 -1.14
CA PRO A 18 1.91 4.75 -0.08
C PRO A 18 3.01 3.71 0.08
N THR A 19 3.86 3.58 -0.93
CA THR A 19 4.94 2.62 -0.91
C THR A 19 6.19 3.27 -0.36
N GLN A 20 6.66 2.74 0.77
CA GLN A 20 7.95 3.12 1.34
C GLN A 20 9.08 2.34 0.64
N GLY A 21 8.75 1.58 -0.41
CA GLY A 21 9.68 0.76 -1.20
C GLY A 21 10.29 -0.41 -0.41
N GLN A 22 9.80 -0.67 0.80
CA GLN A 22 10.43 -1.59 1.75
C GLN A 22 10.32 -3.07 1.34
N TRP A 23 9.47 -3.39 0.35
CA TRP A 23 9.30 -4.71 -0.24
C TRP A 23 10.18 -4.94 -1.49
N GLN A 24 10.82 -3.90 -2.02
CA GLN A 24 11.56 -4.00 -3.29
C GLN A 24 12.77 -4.94 -3.17
N SER A 25 13.47 -4.91 -2.04
CA SER A 25 14.59 -5.83 -1.74
C SER A 25 14.16 -7.31 -1.67
N GLN A 26 12.92 -7.58 -1.28
CA GLN A 26 12.38 -8.92 -1.12
C GLN A 26 11.96 -9.48 -2.48
N LEU A 27 11.55 -8.64 -3.43
CA LEU A 27 11.25 -9.09 -4.79
C LEU A 27 12.50 -9.48 -5.58
N THR A 28 13.66 -8.85 -5.31
CA THR A 28 14.89 -9.17 -6.04
C THR A 28 15.46 -10.56 -5.75
N VAL A 29 15.01 -11.20 -4.66
CA VAL A 29 15.46 -12.55 -4.27
C VAL A 29 14.45 -13.65 -4.64
N LEU A 30 13.31 -13.28 -5.21
CA LEU A 30 12.24 -14.21 -5.59
C LEU A 30 12.30 -14.52 -7.09
N SER A 31 11.86 -15.73 -7.44
CA SER A 31 11.58 -16.09 -8.84
C SER A 31 10.32 -15.36 -9.33
N ASP A 32 10.19 -15.14 -10.64
CA ASP A 32 9.01 -14.50 -11.22
C ASP A 32 7.69 -15.22 -10.85
N GLU A 33 7.72 -16.55 -10.74
CA GLU A 33 6.59 -17.36 -10.31
C GLU A 33 6.19 -17.07 -8.86
N ASP A 34 7.18 -16.95 -7.98
CA ASP A 34 6.98 -16.64 -6.57
C ASP A 34 6.51 -15.20 -6.36
N VAL A 35 7.03 -14.25 -7.15
CA VAL A 35 6.50 -12.88 -7.20
C VAL A 35 5.03 -12.88 -7.62
N GLY A 36 4.66 -13.68 -8.62
CA GLY A 36 3.27 -13.83 -9.05
C GLY A 36 2.35 -14.35 -7.95
N LYS A 37 2.78 -15.38 -7.21
CA LYS A 37 2.05 -15.93 -6.05
C LYS A 37 1.90 -14.88 -4.95
N LEU A 38 2.98 -14.17 -4.63
CA LEU A 38 3.02 -13.12 -3.62
C LEU A 38 2.06 -11.97 -3.98
N PHE A 39 2.04 -11.56 -5.25
CA PHE A 39 1.17 -10.48 -5.72
C PHE A 39 -0.31 -10.87 -5.66
N LYS A 40 -0.64 -12.10 -6.09
CA LYS A 40 -2.01 -12.63 -5.97
C LYS A 40 -2.46 -12.70 -4.50
N ALA A 41 -1.57 -13.13 -3.62
CA ALA A 41 -1.82 -13.19 -2.17
C ALA A 41 -2.04 -11.78 -1.57
N ALA A 42 -1.25 -10.79 -1.98
CA ALA A 42 -1.41 -9.39 -1.58
C ALA A 42 -2.76 -8.80 -2.00
N LEU A 43 -3.20 -9.06 -3.24
CA LEU A 43 -4.52 -8.61 -3.72
C LEU A 43 -5.67 -9.31 -2.99
N ASN A 44 -5.53 -10.61 -2.70
CA ASN A 44 -6.52 -11.33 -1.90
C ASN A 44 -6.61 -10.76 -0.48
N TYR A 45 -5.46 -10.52 0.17
CA TYR A 45 -5.40 -9.90 1.49
C TYR A 45 -6.03 -8.50 1.50
N LEU A 46 -5.79 -7.69 0.47
CA LEU A 46 -6.38 -6.37 0.33
C LEU A 46 -7.92 -6.42 0.29
N ASN A 47 -8.48 -7.44 -0.36
CA ASN A 47 -9.94 -7.60 -0.54
C ASN A 47 -10.63 -8.30 0.65
N SER A 48 -10.02 -9.34 1.22
CA SER A 48 -10.65 -10.19 2.23
C SER A 48 -10.14 -9.97 3.65
N GLY A 49 -8.94 -9.40 3.82
CA GLY A 49 -8.23 -9.31 5.10
C GLY A 49 -7.67 -10.65 5.61
N ILE A 50 -7.82 -11.74 4.86
CA ILE A 50 -7.34 -13.07 5.26
C ILE A 50 -5.87 -13.21 4.91
N CYS A 51 -5.03 -13.47 5.92
CA CYS A 51 -3.60 -13.66 5.73
C CYS A 51 -3.37 -14.93 4.89
N PRO A 52 -2.61 -14.85 3.79
CA PRO A 52 -2.26 -16.02 2.99
C PRO A 52 -1.36 -16.97 3.81
N GLU A 53 -1.56 -18.28 3.62
CA GLU A 53 -0.63 -19.31 4.05
C GLU A 53 0.29 -19.64 2.88
N PHE A 54 1.59 -19.50 3.07
CA PHE A 54 2.58 -19.89 2.08
C PHE A 54 3.26 -21.19 2.49
N GLU A 55 3.47 -22.08 1.53
CA GLU A 55 4.29 -23.29 1.74
C GLU A 55 5.78 -22.94 1.83
N ASN A 56 6.18 -21.82 1.21
CA ASN A 56 7.56 -21.37 1.16
C ASN A 56 7.79 -20.26 2.19
N THR A 57 8.67 -20.52 3.16
CA THR A 57 9.05 -19.56 4.20
C THR A 57 9.60 -18.25 3.64
N LEU A 58 10.25 -18.27 2.47
CA LEU A 58 10.73 -17.07 1.79
C LEU A 58 9.58 -16.15 1.38
N LEU A 59 8.45 -16.72 0.94
CA LEU A 59 7.24 -15.98 0.60
C LEU A 59 6.59 -15.38 1.84
N ASP A 60 6.56 -16.10 2.96
CA ASP A 60 6.09 -15.57 4.24
C ASP A 60 6.90 -14.32 4.62
N PHE A 61 8.24 -14.40 4.59
CA PHE A 61 9.11 -13.28 4.91
C PHE A 61 8.94 -12.11 3.95
N ALA A 62 8.80 -12.38 2.65
CA ALA A 62 8.56 -11.35 1.64
C ALA A 62 7.19 -10.67 1.81
N PHE A 63 6.20 -11.37 2.37
CA PHE A 63 4.86 -10.86 2.57
C PHE A 63 4.74 -9.89 3.77
N ILE A 64 5.57 -10.04 4.80
CA ILE A 64 5.57 -9.17 6.00
C ILE A 64 5.60 -7.66 5.65
N PRO A 65 6.58 -7.16 4.89
CA PRO A 65 6.63 -5.73 4.56
C PRO A 65 5.45 -5.29 3.68
N ILE A 66 4.98 -6.16 2.78
CA ILE A 66 3.83 -5.90 1.91
C ILE A 66 2.55 -5.74 2.75
N LYS A 67 2.33 -6.64 3.71
CA LYS A 67 1.20 -6.59 4.63
C LYS A 67 1.18 -5.29 5.43
N ALA A 68 2.32 -4.92 6.03
CA ALA A 68 2.44 -3.70 6.82
C ALA A 68 2.10 -2.44 6.00
N GLU A 69 2.50 -2.43 4.72
CA GLU A 69 2.22 -1.32 3.82
C GLU A 69 0.74 -1.25 3.40
N ILE A 70 0.10 -2.40 3.16
CA ILE A 70 -1.34 -2.48 2.91
C ILE A 70 -2.13 -1.95 4.12
N GLU A 71 -1.80 -2.38 5.33
CA GLU A 71 -2.46 -1.92 6.56
C GLU A 71 -2.29 -0.42 6.78
N ALA A 72 -1.07 0.10 6.59
CA ALA A 72 -0.79 1.53 6.69
C ALA A 72 -1.59 2.35 5.66
N SER A 73 -1.70 1.84 4.43
CA SER A 73 -2.49 2.44 3.36
C SER A 73 -3.98 2.48 3.70
N GLN A 74 -4.54 1.36 4.16
CA GLN A 74 -5.94 1.26 4.57
C GLN A 74 -6.25 2.20 5.74
N LYS A 75 -5.34 2.31 6.72
CA LYS A 75 -5.47 3.24 7.84
C LYS A 75 -5.48 4.69 7.38
N ALA A 76 -4.55 5.07 6.50
CA ALA A 76 -4.49 6.43 5.94
C ALA A 76 -5.74 6.76 5.11
N PHE A 77 -6.23 5.81 4.31
CA PHE A 77 -7.45 5.97 3.54
C PHE A 77 -8.68 6.13 4.44
N THR A 78 -8.80 5.31 5.48
CA THR A 78 -9.88 5.39 6.47
C THR A 78 -9.87 6.72 7.20
N ALA A 79 -8.70 7.18 7.66
CA ALA A 79 -8.56 8.49 8.30
C ALA A 79 -8.98 9.65 7.37
N LYS A 80 -8.61 9.60 6.08
CA LYS A 80 -9.06 10.59 5.08
C LYS A 80 -10.58 10.52 4.88
N ARG A 81 -11.16 9.32 4.78
CA ARG A 81 -12.60 9.12 4.60
C ARG A 81 -13.40 9.66 5.79
N GLU A 82 -12.95 9.41 7.02
CA GLU A 82 -13.55 9.95 8.25
C GLU A 82 -13.40 11.47 8.35
N GLY A 83 -12.22 12.01 8.02
CA GLY A 83 -11.99 13.45 7.95
C GLY A 83 -12.89 14.13 6.92
N GLY A 84 -13.10 13.49 5.76
CA GLY A 84 -14.03 13.93 4.73
C GLY A 84 -15.49 13.93 5.19
N LYS A 85 -15.92 12.91 5.94
CA LYS A 85 -17.27 12.91 6.57
C LYS A 85 -17.45 14.09 7.52
N LYS A 86 -16.46 14.37 8.38
CA LYS A 86 -16.49 15.51 9.31
C LYS A 86 -16.44 16.86 8.59
N GLY A 87 -15.65 16.98 7.51
CA GLY A 87 -15.55 18.19 6.70
C GLY A 87 -16.80 18.47 5.85
N GLY A 88 -17.45 17.43 5.34
CA GLY A 88 -18.70 17.52 4.59
C GLY A 88 -19.88 17.97 5.45
N GLN A 89 -20.01 17.44 6.67
CA GLN A 89 -21.05 17.88 7.62
C GLN A 89 -20.96 19.37 7.96
N LYS A 90 -19.76 19.94 8.07
CA LYS A 90 -19.58 21.38 8.38
C LYS A 90 -19.98 22.32 7.24
N ARG A 91 -19.99 21.87 5.98
CA ARG A 91 -20.34 22.70 4.81
C ARG A 91 -21.83 22.70 4.46
N GLY A 92 -22.62 21.77 5.00
CA GLY A 92 -24.07 21.70 4.74
C GLY A 92 -24.92 22.71 5.51
N GLY A 93 -24.37 23.41 6.51
CA GLY A 93 -25.14 24.27 7.44
C GLY A 93 -25.25 25.74 7.06
N SER A 94 -24.80 26.17 5.89
CA SER A 94 -24.67 27.61 5.55
C SER A 94 -25.45 28.02 4.31
N LYS A 95 -26.76 27.78 4.29
CA LYS A 95 -27.69 28.60 3.51
C LYS A 95 -28.83 29.03 4.42
N LYS A 96 -28.59 30.06 5.24
CA LYS A 96 -29.68 30.92 5.70
C LYS A 96 -30.04 31.82 4.52
N THR A 97 -31.07 31.44 3.78
CA THR A 97 -31.82 32.37 2.94
C THR A 97 -32.42 33.40 3.88
N LYS A 98 -31.96 34.65 3.80
CA LYS A 98 -32.65 35.80 4.39
C LYS A 98 -33.71 36.21 3.38
N GLU A 99 -34.97 35.99 3.72
CA GLU A 99 -36.11 36.80 3.26
C GLU A 99 -36.63 37.59 4.47
#